data_AF-A0A2S3UA01-F1
#
_entry.id   AF-A0A2S3UA01-F1
#
_cell.length_a   1.000
_cell.length_b   1.000
_cell.length_c   1.000
_cell.angle_alpha   90.00
_cell.angle_beta   90.00
_cell.angle_gamma   90.00
#
_symmetry.space_group_name_H-M   'P 1'
#
loop_
_entity.id
_entity.type
_entity.pdbx_description
1 polymer ?
#
loop_
_entity_poly.entity_id
_entity_poly.type
_entity_poly.pdbx_seq_one_letter_code
_entity_poly.pdbx_strand_id
1 'polypeptide(L)'
;MGLAFSGDYPGIARTPDQLTGDLHEALSLIPGSHKVLCILCIAVTDKKKDFNEVGPEDFKYWVDWAKQEGIGLDMNPTFFSHPMVKHNFTLASPEKSVRDYWIEVGKKSREIANLLWSRTGTNNQLTTSGFQMVSRITN
;
A
#
# COMPACT_ATOMS: atom_id res chain seq x y z
N MET A 1 -10.52 15.79 -4.88
CA MET A 1 -9.17 15.38 -4.39
C MET A 1 -8.12 16.07 -5.25
N GLY A 2 -7.03 16.56 -4.65
CA GLY A 2 -6.06 17.51 -5.23
C GLY A 2 -4.64 16.96 -5.42
N LEU A 3 -4.52 15.70 -5.82
CA LEU A 3 -3.27 15.16 -6.33
C LEU A 3 -3.24 15.35 -7.85
N ALA A 4 -2.21 16.02 -8.34
CA ALA A 4 -1.98 16.22 -9.75
C ALA A 4 -0.56 15.78 -10.08
N PHE A 5 -0.42 15.02 -11.17
CA PHE A 5 0.85 14.76 -11.80
C PHE A 5 0.92 15.65 -13.04
N SER A 6 2.02 16.38 -13.20
CA SER A 6 2.24 17.27 -14.34
C SER A 6 3.48 16.84 -15.11
N GLY A 7 3.41 16.83 -16.43
CA GLY A 7 4.46 16.32 -17.31
C GLY A 7 4.20 14.88 -17.76
N ASP A 8 4.66 14.56 -18.97
CA ASP A 8 4.52 13.24 -19.60
C ASP A 8 5.87 12.78 -20.14
N TYR A 9 6.87 12.73 -19.25
CA TYR A 9 8.19 12.22 -19.63
C TYR A 9 8.06 10.72 -19.97
N PRO A 10 8.60 10.25 -21.12
CA PRO A 10 8.44 8.87 -21.55
C PRO A 10 9.13 7.89 -20.60
N GLY A 11 8.67 6.63 -20.58
CA GLY A 11 9.31 5.55 -19.83
C GLY A 11 8.66 5.19 -18.49
N ILE A 12 7.49 5.76 -18.15
CA ILE A 12 6.76 5.39 -16.92
C ILE A 12 6.41 3.90 -16.91
N ALA A 13 6.73 3.21 -15.82
CA ALA A 13 6.36 1.80 -15.60
C ALA A 13 4.86 1.56 -15.75
N ARG A 14 4.50 0.48 -16.45
CA ARG A 14 3.12 0.05 -16.72
C ARG A 14 2.82 -1.36 -16.19
N THR A 15 3.80 -2.05 -15.63
CA THR A 15 3.70 -3.40 -15.09
C THR A 15 4.45 -3.49 -13.76
N PRO A 16 4.13 -4.47 -12.89
CA PRO A 16 4.88 -4.73 -11.68
C PRO A 16 6.38 -4.93 -11.96
N ASP A 17 6.72 -5.72 -12.99
CA ASP A 17 8.12 -6.03 -13.34
C ASP A 17 8.90 -4.77 -13.76
N GLN A 18 8.28 -3.89 -14.56
CA GLN A 18 8.89 -2.59 -14.90
C GLN A 18 9.10 -1.73 -13.65
N LEU A 19 8.09 -1.66 -12.78
CA LEU A 19 8.18 -0.85 -11.56
C LEU A 19 9.26 -1.37 -10.60
N THR A 20 9.38 -2.69 -10.43
CA THR A 20 10.45 -3.29 -9.62
C THR A 20 11.83 -3.10 -10.24
N GLY A 21 11.94 -3.11 -11.57
CA GLY A 21 13.18 -2.81 -12.28
C GLY A 21 13.63 -1.36 -12.06
N ASP A 22 12.70 -0.41 -12.20
CA ASP A 22 12.94 1.01 -11.93
C ASP A 22 13.35 1.23 -10.45
N LEU A 23 12.68 0.55 -9.52
CA LEU A 23 13.01 0.60 -8.09
C LEU A 23 14.39 0.01 -7.80
N HIS A 24 14.76 -1.12 -8.41
CA HIS A 24 16.08 -1.74 -8.23
C HIS A 24 17.20 -0.78 -8.66
N GLU A 25 17.08 -0.20 -9.86
CA GLU A 25 18.05 0.77 -10.36
C GLU A 25 18.17 1.96 -9.41
N ALA A 26 17.04 2.56 -9.00
CA ALA A 26 17.04 3.68 -8.07
C ALA A 26 17.67 3.33 -6.72
N LEU A 27 17.35 2.17 -6.14
CA LEU A 27 17.90 1.71 -4.87
C LEU A 27 19.41 1.43 -4.95
N SER A 28 19.91 0.98 -6.09
CA SER A 28 21.36 0.76 -6.31
C SER A 28 22.17 2.07 -6.25
N LEU A 29 21.53 3.19 -6.58
CA LEU A 29 22.14 4.52 -6.62
C LEU A 29 22.00 5.29 -5.30
N ILE A 30 21.10 4.87 -4.40
CA ILE A 30 20.83 5.53 -3.13
C ILE A 30 21.48 4.72 -2.00
N PRO A 31 22.51 5.25 -1.30
CA PRO A 31 23.17 4.51 -0.24
C PRO A 31 22.28 4.34 1.01
N GLY A 32 22.41 3.19 1.67
CA GLY A 32 21.78 2.90 2.95
C GLY A 32 20.69 1.82 2.90
N SER A 33 20.05 1.59 4.03
CA SER A 33 18.94 0.65 4.15
C SER A 33 17.62 1.37 3.90
N HIS A 34 16.81 0.82 2.99
CA HIS A 34 15.59 1.46 2.52
C HIS A 34 14.35 0.64 2.84
N LYS A 35 13.20 1.32 2.70
CA LYS A 35 11.89 0.70 2.62
C LYS A 35 11.16 1.26 1.42
N VAL A 36 10.26 0.45 0.85
CA VAL A 36 9.33 0.90 -0.18
C VAL A 36 7.92 0.94 0.38
N LEU A 37 7.23 2.04 0.12
CA LEU A 37 5.84 2.24 0.51
C LEU A 37 4.90 1.70 -0.58
N CYS A 38 4.11 0.70 -0.25
CA CYS A 38 3.07 0.16 -1.09
C CYS A 38 1.73 0.91 -0.91
N ILE A 39 0.90 0.90 -1.95
CA ILE A 39 -0.49 1.35 -1.93
C ILE A 39 -1.41 0.28 -2.53
N LEU A 40 -2.72 0.30 -2.26
CA LEU A 40 -3.64 -0.73 -2.77
C LEU A 40 -3.62 -0.87 -4.30
N CYS A 41 -3.43 0.24 -5.03
CA CYS A 41 -3.44 0.24 -6.50
C CYS A 41 -2.34 -0.62 -7.16
N ILE A 42 -1.27 -0.97 -6.45
CA ILE A 42 -0.19 -1.80 -7.01
C ILE A 42 -0.40 -3.30 -6.74
N ALA A 43 -1.55 -3.71 -6.19
CA ALA A 43 -1.89 -5.11 -5.99
C ALA A 43 -1.76 -5.91 -7.29
N VAL A 44 -1.12 -7.07 -7.21
CA VAL A 44 -0.96 -7.98 -8.36
C VAL A 44 -2.02 -9.06 -8.25
N THR A 45 -2.99 -9.02 -9.15
CA THR A 45 -4.20 -9.85 -9.09
C THR A 45 -4.36 -10.66 -10.38
N ASP A 46 -4.96 -11.85 -10.27
CA ASP A 46 -5.31 -12.71 -11.41
C ASP A 46 -6.57 -12.23 -12.15
N LYS A 47 -7.44 -11.54 -11.42
CA LYS A 47 -8.69 -10.93 -11.91
C LYS A 47 -8.84 -9.53 -11.33
N LYS A 48 -9.62 -8.71 -12.01
CA LYS A 48 -9.99 -7.39 -11.49
C LYS A 48 -10.70 -7.52 -10.14
N LYS A 49 -10.14 -6.90 -9.11
CA LYS A 49 -10.71 -6.77 -7.76
C LYS A 49 -11.01 -5.30 -7.45
N ASP A 50 -12.08 -5.06 -6.71
CA ASP A 50 -12.34 -3.76 -6.09
C ASP A 50 -11.45 -3.60 -4.82
N PHE A 51 -11.20 -2.37 -4.35
CA PHE A 51 -10.28 -2.11 -3.24
C PHE A 51 -10.67 -2.80 -1.93
N ASN A 52 -11.97 -3.04 -1.69
CA ASN A 52 -12.45 -3.78 -0.52
C ASN A 52 -12.31 -5.31 -0.66
N GLU A 53 -11.89 -5.80 -1.82
CA GLU A 53 -11.66 -7.22 -2.13
C GLU A 53 -10.17 -7.59 -2.16
N VAL A 54 -9.29 -6.59 -2.27
CA VAL A 54 -7.83 -6.79 -2.26
C VAL A 54 -7.38 -7.29 -0.89
N GLY A 55 -6.57 -8.34 -0.88
CA GLY A 55 -6.11 -9.02 0.32
C GLY A 55 -4.60 -9.26 0.37
N PRO A 56 -4.10 -9.86 1.47
CA PRO A 56 -2.67 -10.17 1.64
C PRO A 56 -2.08 -11.02 0.50
N GLU A 57 -2.87 -11.91 -0.10
CA GLU A 57 -2.45 -12.77 -1.21
C GLU A 57 -2.03 -11.97 -2.46
N ASP A 58 -2.66 -10.81 -2.69
CA ASP A 58 -2.40 -9.95 -3.85
C ASP A 58 -1.08 -9.15 -3.71
N PHE A 59 -0.42 -9.27 -2.55
CA PHE A 59 0.86 -8.65 -2.25
C PHE A 59 2.02 -9.65 -2.18
N LYS A 60 1.79 -10.92 -2.50
CA LYS A 60 2.85 -11.94 -2.51
C LYS A 60 4.00 -11.59 -3.44
N TYR A 61 3.69 -11.07 -4.63
CA TYR A 61 4.69 -10.60 -5.59
C TYR A 61 5.67 -9.59 -4.96
N TRP A 62 5.13 -8.57 -4.30
CA TRP A 62 5.92 -7.52 -3.65
C TRP A 62 6.74 -8.06 -2.49
N VAL A 63 6.18 -8.96 -1.69
CA VAL A 63 6.91 -9.62 -0.59
C VAL A 63 8.10 -10.42 -1.12
N ASP A 64 7.92 -11.16 -2.20
CA ASP A 64 8.99 -11.97 -2.78
C ASP A 64 10.09 -11.07 -3.36
N TRP A 65 9.72 -10.02 -4.08
CA TRP A 65 10.65 -9.01 -4.58
C TRP A 65 11.43 -8.33 -3.45
N ALA A 66 10.74 -7.83 -2.41
CA ALA A 66 11.39 -7.13 -1.29
C ALA A 66 12.38 -8.02 -0.54
N LYS A 67 12.11 -9.33 -0.45
CA LYS A 67 13.06 -10.31 0.10
C LYS A 67 14.30 -10.49 -0.77
N GLN A 68 14.15 -10.46 -2.09
CA GLN A 68 15.27 -10.54 -3.02
C GLN A 68 16.16 -9.29 -2.91
N GLU A 69 15.56 -8.11 -2.78
CA GLU A 69 16.27 -6.84 -2.60
C GLU A 69 16.81 -6.65 -1.16
N GLY A 70 16.34 -7.44 -0.20
CA GLY A 70 16.72 -7.29 1.21
C GLY A 70 16.17 -6.02 1.88
N ILE A 71 15.02 -5.52 1.43
CA ILE A 71 14.37 -4.29 1.94
C ILE A 71 13.06 -4.58 2.67
N GLY A 72 12.56 -3.59 3.42
CA GLY A 72 11.22 -3.67 4.01
C GLY A 72 10.14 -3.04 3.15
N LEU A 73 8.90 -3.45 3.38
CA LEU A 73 7.72 -2.83 2.81
C LEU A 73 6.83 -2.21 3.89
N ASP A 74 6.34 -1.01 3.61
CA ASP A 74 5.27 -0.34 4.37
C ASP A 74 3.99 -0.26 3.52
N MET A 75 2.84 0.05 4.13
CA MET A 75 1.55 0.03 3.44
C MET A 75 0.70 1.26 3.77
N ASN A 76 0.15 1.90 2.75
CA ASN A 76 -0.90 2.91 2.87
C ASN A 76 -2.20 2.45 2.19
N PRO A 77 -3.37 2.67 2.81
CA PRO A 77 -4.64 2.51 2.10
C PRO A 77 -4.75 3.53 0.96
N THR A 78 -5.47 3.17 -0.09
CA THR A 78 -5.87 4.08 -1.17
C THR A 78 -7.31 4.54 -0.97
N PHE A 79 -7.50 5.81 -0.59
CA PHE A 79 -8.82 6.43 -0.39
C PHE A 79 -9.14 7.50 -1.44
N PHE A 80 -8.67 7.30 -2.67
CA PHE A 80 -8.83 8.24 -3.77
C PHE A 80 -9.04 7.51 -5.10
N SER A 81 -9.36 8.25 -6.15
CA SER A 81 -9.53 7.75 -7.54
C SER A 81 -10.47 6.54 -7.67
N HIS A 82 -11.55 6.52 -6.88
CA HIS A 82 -12.54 5.44 -6.86
C HIS A 82 -13.98 5.99 -6.93
N PRO A 83 -14.93 5.31 -7.59
CA PRO A 83 -16.35 5.72 -7.64
C PRO A 83 -17.05 5.86 -6.27
N MET A 84 -16.50 5.26 -5.22
CA MET A 84 -16.96 5.39 -3.83
C MET A 84 -16.44 6.64 -3.12
N VAL A 85 -15.64 7.48 -3.79
CA VAL A 85 -15.41 8.85 -3.33
C VAL A 85 -16.63 9.68 -3.74
N LYS A 86 -17.52 9.99 -2.79
CA LYS A 86 -18.76 10.75 -3.03
C LYS A 86 -18.62 12.16 -2.49
N HIS A 87 -18.83 13.16 -3.35
CA HIS A 87 -18.73 14.57 -2.97
C HIS A 87 -17.41 14.93 -2.25
N ASN A 88 -16.30 14.32 -2.69
CA ASN A 88 -14.97 14.39 -2.05
C ASN A 88 -14.86 13.78 -0.64
N PHE A 89 -15.85 13.02 -0.18
CA PHE A 89 -15.81 12.31 1.09
C PHE A 89 -15.53 10.81 0.94
N THR A 90 -14.87 10.26 1.96
CA THR A 90 -14.61 8.84 2.15
C THR A 90 -15.10 8.38 3.52
N LEU A 91 -14.19 8.19 4.50
CA LEU A 91 -14.53 7.79 5.87
C LEU A 91 -15.42 8.81 6.61
N ALA A 92 -15.35 10.08 6.22
CA ALA A 92 -16.17 11.16 6.76
C ALA A 92 -17.46 11.43 5.95
N SER A 93 -17.82 10.57 5.00
CA SER A 93 -19.03 10.74 4.19
C SER A 93 -20.29 10.75 5.05
N PRO A 94 -21.30 11.59 4.76
CA PRO A 94 -22.60 11.50 5.41
C PRO A 94 -23.32 10.17 5.08
N GLU A 95 -23.02 9.57 3.93
CA GLU A 95 -23.60 8.30 3.48
C GLU A 95 -22.96 7.11 4.18
N LYS A 96 -23.76 6.30 4.89
CA LYS A 96 -23.26 5.14 5.65
C LYS A 96 -22.61 4.09 4.74
N SER A 97 -23.19 3.79 3.59
CA SER A 97 -22.65 2.83 2.61
C SER A 97 -21.26 3.22 2.11
N VAL A 98 -21.01 4.52 1.92
CA VAL A 98 -19.69 5.04 1.56
C VAL A 98 -18.70 4.83 2.69
N ARG A 99 -19.07 5.16 3.93
CA ARG A 99 -18.20 4.93 5.09
C ARG A 99 -17.89 3.45 5.29
N ASP A 100 -18.91 2.59 5.23
CA ASP A 100 -18.76 1.14 5.40
C ASP A 100 -17.78 0.58 4.37
N TYR A 101 -17.89 0.97 3.10
CA TYR A 101 -16.94 0.58 2.06
C TYR A 101 -15.50 0.98 2.41
N TRP A 102 -15.25 2.24 2.77
CA TRP A 102 -13.90 2.71 3.11
C TRP A 102 -13.35 2.12 4.41
N ILE A 103 -14.22 1.76 5.36
CA ILE A 103 -13.84 1.02 6.56
C ILE A 103 -13.32 -0.37 6.17
N GLU A 104 -13.99 -1.09 5.27
CA GLU A 104 -13.52 -2.39 4.78
C GLU A 104 -12.18 -2.28 4.04
N VAL A 105 -12.02 -1.28 3.16
CA VAL A 105 -10.73 -0.98 2.52
C VAL A 105 -9.62 -0.73 3.56
N GLY A 106 -9.93 0.01 4.63
CA GLY A 106 -9.00 0.25 5.73
C GLY A 106 -8.62 -1.03 6.49
N LYS A 107 -9.60 -1.92 6.76
CA LYS A 107 -9.34 -3.22 7.40
C LYS A 107 -8.44 -4.11 6.53
N LYS A 108 -8.74 -4.22 5.24
CA LYS A 108 -7.90 -4.96 4.28
C LYS A 108 -6.48 -4.42 4.22
N SER A 109 -6.32 -3.10 4.20
CA SER A 109 -5.00 -2.47 4.23
C SER A 109 -4.21 -2.82 5.50
N ARG A 110 -4.88 -2.98 6.65
CA ARG A 110 -4.24 -3.43 7.91
C ARG A 110 -3.81 -4.90 7.85
N GLU A 111 -4.64 -5.77 7.26
CA GLU A 111 -4.29 -7.19 7.05
C GLU A 111 -3.05 -7.30 6.17
N ILE A 112 -2.99 -6.52 5.09
CA ILE A 112 -1.83 -6.46 4.19
C ILE A 112 -0.60 -5.91 4.92
N ALA A 113 -0.72 -4.80 5.64
CA ALA A 113 0.38 -4.23 6.41
C ALA A 113 1.00 -5.24 7.39
N ASN A 114 0.15 -6.02 8.08
CA ASN A 114 0.61 -7.10 8.96
C ASN A 114 1.38 -8.18 8.21
N LEU A 115 0.90 -8.60 7.03
CA LEU A 115 1.64 -9.54 6.18
C LEU A 115 3.01 -8.97 5.79
N LEU A 116 3.05 -7.76 5.23
CA LEU A 116 4.28 -7.14 4.75
C LEU A 116 5.32 -7.08 5.88
N TRP A 117 4.93 -6.52 7.02
CA TRP A 117 5.77 -6.45 8.21
C TRP A 117 6.31 -7.82 8.63
N SER A 118 5.43 -8.82 8.74
CA SER A 118 5.82 -10.18 9.18
C SER A 118 6.78 -10.89 8.23
N ARG A 119 6.80 -10.51 6.94
CA ARG A 119 7.55 -11.20 5.89
C ARG A 119 8.84 -10.52 5.48
N THR A 120 8.92 -9.20 5.60
CA THR A 120 10.09 -8.43 5.16
C THR A 120 10.84 -7.76 6.31
N GLY A 121 10.22 -7.66 7.49
CA GLY A 121 10.81 -7.23 8.76
C GLY A 121 12.11 -6.42 8.67
N THR A 122 12.01 -5.10 8.47
CA THR A 122 13.17 -4.21 8.64
C THR A 122 12.95 -3.20 9.77
N ASN A 123 13.94 -3.18 10.68
CA ASN A 123 14.04 -2.30 11.84
C ASN A 123 14.04 -0.82 11.44
N ASN A 124 13.07 -0.05 11.94
CA ASN A 124 13.36 1.19 12.68
C ASN A 124 12.15 1.64 13.51
N GLN A 125 12.44 2.31 14.63
CA GLN A 125 11.66 2.52 15.86
C GLN A 125 10.20 3.08 15.77
N LEU A 126 9.68 3.38 14.59
CA LEU A 126 8.34 3.95 14.39
C LEU A 126 7.21 2.89 14.31
N THR A 127 7.53 1.63 14.02
CA THR A 127 6.50 0.57 13.92
C THR A 127 6.20 -0.10 15.27
N THR A 128 7.16 -0.13 16.21
CA THR A 128 6.92 -0.59 17.59
C THR A 128 5.96 0.32 18.33
N SER A 129 6.04 1.63 18.09
CA SER A 129 5.14 2.64 18.68
C SER A 129 3.74 2.59 18.05
N GLY A 130 3.62 2.33 16.74
CA GLY A 130 2.34 2.07 16.08
C GLY A 130 1.64 0.80 16.56
N PHE A 131 2.38 -0.31 16.72
CA PHE A 131 1.83 -1.57 17.26
C PHE A 131 1.42 -1.47 18.74
N GLN A 132 2.18 -0.76 19.58
CA GLN A 132 1.80 -0.54 20.99
C GLN A 132 0.57 0.35 21.16
N MET A 133 0.28 1.24 20.20
CA MET A 133 -0.96 2.01 20.20
C MET A 133 -2.17 1.12 19.83
N VAL A 134 -1.98 0.15 18.93
CA VAL A 134 -3.04 -0.77 18.48
C VAL A 134 -3.42 -1.80 19.57
N SER A 135 -2.47 -2.26 20.40
CA SER A 135 -2.79 -3.18 21.51
C SER A 135 -3.55 -2.53 22.67
N ARG A 136 -3.62 -1.19 22.72
CA ARG A 136 -4.31 -0.44 23.78
C ARG A 136 -5.73 0.01 23.43
N ILE A 137 -6.16 -0.19 22.19
CA ILE A 137 -7.50 0.22 21.71
C ILE A 137 -8.49 -0.97 21.72
N THR A 138 -8.00 -2.19 21.95
CA THR A 138 -8.84 -3.40 22.01
C THR A 138 -8.97 -4.01 23.41
N ASN A 139 -8.65 -3.25 24.47
CA ASN A 139 -8.98 -3.58 25.86
C ASN A 139 -9.79 -2.44 26.48
#